data_AF-A0A0E2B9E6-F1
#
_entry.id   AF-A0A0E2B9E6-F1
#
_cell.length_a   1.000
_cell.length_b   1.000
_cell.length_c   1.000
_cell.angle_alpha   90.00
_cell.angle_beta   90.00
_cell.angle_gamma   90.00
#
_symmetry.space_group_name_H-M   'P 1'
#
loop_
_entity.id
_entity.type
_entity.pdbx_description
1 polymer ?
#
loop_
_entity_poly.entity_id
_entity_poly.type
_entity_poly.pdbx_seq_one_letter_code
_entity_poly.pdbx_strand_id
1 'polypeptide(L)'
;MKKMEDKFGISAAAPVAVAAVGAAPAGAGAAEEASTFNVILKGFDSAKKIEVIKLVREITGLGLGDAKSLVEAGGKAVKEGVSKAEADDLKKKFEGAGAQIELKAS
;
A
#
# COMPACT_ATOMS: atom_id res chain seq x y z
N MET A 1 -26.88 -13.15 -16.72
CA MET A 1 -25.72 -13.24 -15.82
C MET A 1 -25.70 -11.97 -14.96
N LYS A 2 -26.22 -12.02 -13.73
CA LYS A 2 -25.55 -12.43 -12.48
C LYS A 2 -24.84 -11.24 -11.79
N LYS A 3 -25.69 -10.50 -11.06
CA LYS A 3 -25.44 -9.88 -9.74
C LYS A 3 -24.51 -8.66 -9.69
N MET A 4 -25.06 -7.50 -10.04
CA MET A 4 -24.84 -6.27 -9.28
C MET A 4 -25.81 -6.24 -8.09
N GLU A 5 -25.38 -5.60 -6.99
CA GLU A 5 -26.22 -5.11 -5.88
C GLU A 5 -26.79 -6.13 -4.90
N ASP A 6 -25.95 -6.63 -3.98
CA ASP A 6 -26.38 -7.15 -2.68
C ASP A 6 -25.21 -7.07 -1.69
N LYS A 7 -24.98 -5.87 -1.14
CA LYS A 7 -24.24 -5.64 0.11
C LYS A 7 -24.49 -4.26 0.74
N PHE A 8 -25.58 -3.59 0.34
CA PHE A 8 -26.26 -2.58 1.15
C PHE A 8 -27.15 -3.28 2.21
N GLY A 9 -26.53 -4.22 2.93
CA GLY A 9 -27.12 -4.93 4.05
C GLY A 9 -27.12 -4.02 5.27
N ILE A 10 -28.00 -3.01 5.22
CA ILE A 10 -28.62 -2.43 6.41
C ILE A 10 -29.30 -3.60 7.12
N SER A 11 -28.55 -4.20 8.04
CA SER A 11 -29.08 -5.04 9.10
C SER A 11 -29.11 -4.16 10.34
N ALA A 12 -30.20 -3.42 10.46
CA ALA A 12 -30.57 -2.73 11.68
C ALA A 12 -30.85 -3.77 12.79
N ALA A 13 -30.09 -3.72 13.89
CA ALA A 13 -30.54 -4.12 15.23
C ALA A 13 -29.48 -3.74 16.29
N ALA A 14 -29.81 -2.74 17.11
CA ALA A 14 -29.10 -2.33 18.33
C ALA A 14 -29.12 -3.45 19.41
N PRO A 15 -28.34 -3.42 20.54
CA PRO A 15 -28.57 -2.44 21.62
C PRO A 15 -27.35 -2.07 22.53
N VAL A 16 -27.61 -1.07 23.41
CA VAL A 16 -27.09 -0.81 24.78
C VAL A 16 -25.65 -0.35 25.06
N ALA A 17 -25.58 0.91 25.52
CA ALA A 17 -25.04 1.37 26.81
C ALA A 17 -23.63 0.95 27.26
N VAL A 18 -22.73 1.93 27.32
CA VAL A 18 -21.91 2.17 28.53
C VAL A 18 -21.84 3.68 28.75
N ALA A 19 -22.55 4.13 29.78
CA ALA A 19 -22.25 5.36 30.46
C ALA A 19 -20.94 5.19 31.24
N ALA A 20 -20.25 6.32 31.41
CA ALA A 20 -19.52 6.69 32.59
C ALA A 20 -17.98 6.58 32.57
N VAL A 21 -17.44 7.69 33.09
CA VAL A 21 -16.18 7.84 33.82
C VAL A 21 -14.90 7.94 32.98
N GLY A 22 -14.20 9.06 33.18
CA GLY A 22 -12.75 8.98 33.27
C GLY A 22 -12.03 10.11 32.57
N ALA A 23 -11.69 11.13 33.36
CA ALA A 23 -10.63 12.05 33.02
C ALA A 23 -9.31 11.31 32.77
N ALA A 24 -8.58 11.68 31.72
CA ALA A 24 -7.13 11.90 31.72
C ALA A 24 -6.64 12.12 30.26
N PRO A 25 -5.78 13.13 30.02
CA PRO A 25 -5.13 13.33 28.72
C PRO A 25 -3.88 12.44 28.58
N ALA A 26 -3.38 12.33 27.35
CA ALA A 26 -2.13 11.71 26.94
C ALA A 26 -2.13 10.19 26.72
N GLY A 27 -1.42 9.79 25.65
CA GLY A 27 -0.81 8.47 25.57
C GLY A 27 -1.47 7.53 24.58
N ALA A 28 -0.89 7.48 23.39
CA ALA A 28 -0.58 6.28 22.62
C ALA A 28 -1.37 4.99 22.93
N GLY A 29 -1.98 4.47 21.87
CA GLY A 29 -2.05 3.03 21.62
C GLY A 29 -3.40 2.40 21.91
N ALA A 30 -4.16 2.13 20.85
CA ALA A 30 -4.86 0.85 20.68
C ALA A 30 -5.58 0.81 19.31
N ALA A 31 -5.44 -0.33 18.63
CA ALA A 31 -6.14 -0.79 17.42
C ALA A 31 -5.72 -0.06 16.13
N GLU A 32 -5.07 -0.69 15.14
CA GLU A 32 -5.26 -2.05 14.62
C GLU A 32 -3.94 -2.52 14.01
N GLU A 33 -3.70 -3.83 14.02
CA GLU A 33 -2.56 -4.54 13.46
C GLU A 33 -2.57 -4.49 11.91
N ALA A 34 -2.66 -3.29 11.32
CA ALA A 34 -2.38 -3.09 9.92
C ALA A 34 -0.88 -3.31 9.74
N SER A 35 -0.47 -4.56 9.48
CA SER A 35 0.90 -4.85 9.08
C SER A 35 1.18 -3.94 7.88
N THR A 36 2.04 -2.95 8.07
CA THR A 36 2.35 -2.03 7.00
C THR A 36 3.40 -2.70 6.14
N PHE A 37 3.25 -2.64 4.82
CA PHE A 37 4.17 -3.28 3.90
C PHE A 37 4.97 -2.23 3.17
N ASN A 38 6.28 -2.45 3.10
CA ASN A 38 7.19 -1.68 2.28
C ASN A 38 7.38 -2.42 0.96
N VAL A 39 7.08 -1.73 -0.13
CA VAL A 39 7.20 -2.18 -1.51
C VAL A 39 8.61 -1.86 -1.97
N ILE A 40 9.51 -2.83 -1.92
CA ILE A 40 10.94 -2.66 -2.22
C ILE A 40 11.21 -3.13 -3.64
N LEU A 41 11.82 -2.28 -4.47
CA LEU A 41 12.23 -2.65 -5.82
C LEU A 41 13.58 -3.36 -5.77
N LYS A 42 13.57 -4.69 -5.85
CA LYS A 42 14.78 -5.54 -5.82
C LYS A 42 15.56 -5.47 -7.13
N GLY A 43 14.85 -5.32 -8.23
CA GLY A 43 15.44 -5.28 -9.56
C GLY A 43 14.38 -4.99 -10.60
N PHE A 44 14.80 -4.87 -11.85
CA PHE A 44 13.92 -4.67 -12.97
C PHE A 44 14.59 -5.21 -14.23
N ASP A 45 13.78 -5.58 -15.21
CA ASP A 45 14.25 -5.95 -16.53
C ASP A 45 14.76 -4.69 -17.25
N SER A 46 16.01 -4.75 -17.70
CA SER A 46 16.67 -3.64 -18.40
C SER A 46 15.91 -3.18 -19.65
N ALA A 47 15.23 -4.09 -20.35
CA ALA A 47 14.40 -3.76 -21.51
C ALA A 47 13.10 -3.03 -21.12
N LYS A 48 12.67 -3.18 -19.85
CA LYS A 48 11.44 -2.61 -19.29
C LYS A 48 11.67 -1.42 -18.36
N LYS A 49 12.92 -1.01 -18.18
CA LYS A 49 13.35 0.11 -17.33
C LYS A 49 12.53 1.38 -17.51
N ILE A 50 12.19 1.76 -18.74
CA ILE A 50 11.40 2.97 -19.02
C ILE A 50 9.96 2.83 -18.49
N GLU A 51 9.35 1.65 -18.64
CA GLU A 51 8.00 1.37 -18.13
C GLU A 51 7.97 1.39 -16.60
N VAL A 52 8.98 0.80 -15.96
CA VAL A 52 9.15 0.84 -14.50
C VAL A 52 9.35 2.27 -13.99
N ILE A 53 10.18 3.09 -14.64
CA ILE A 53 10.39 4.50 -14.25
C ILE A 53 9.09 5.30 -14.39
N LYS A 54 8.29 5.08 -15.43
CA LYS A 54 6.97 5.72 -15.58
C LYS A 54 6.06 5.36 -14.42
N LEU A 55 5.97 4.06 -14.10
CA LEU A 55 5.13 3.56 -13.02
C LEU A 55 5.58 4.09 -11.65
N VAL A 56 6.89 4.13 -11.37
CA VAL A 56 7.45 4.76 -10.16
C VAL A 56 7.05 6.23 -10.09
N ARG A 57 7.15 6.99 -11.18
CA ARG A 57 6.74 8.39 -11.21
C ARG A 57 5.25 8.57 -10.95
N GLU A 58 4.40 7.71 -11.50
CA GLU A 58 2.95 7.77 -11.29
C GLU A 58 2.57 7.46 -9.83
N ILE A 59 3.28 6.54 -9.18
CA ILE A 59 2.99 6.10 -7.81
C ILE A 59 3.61 7.02 -6.75
N THR A 60 4.79 7.56 -7.02
CA THR A 60 5.57 8.35 -6.05
C THR A 60 5.48 9.86 -6.30
N GLY A 61 5.09 10.29 -7.50
CA GLY A 61 5.10 11.70 -7.89
C GLY A 61 6.50 12.29 -8.07
N LEU A 62 7.55 11.48 -8.00
CA LEU A 62 8.93 11.93 -8.11
C LEU A 62 9.27 12.43 -9.52
N GLY A 63 10.27 13.32 -9.61
CA GLY A 63 10.81 13.81 -10.86
C GLY A 63 11.45 12.70 -11.70
N LEU A 64 11.67 12.95 -12.99
CA LEU A 64 12.29 11.97 -13.89
C LEU A 64 13.70 11.54 -13.41
N GLY A 65 14.45 12.49 -12.85
CA GLY A 65 15.77 12.22 -12.26
C GLY A 65 15.68 11.32 -11.03
N ASP A 66 14.86 11.69 -10.05
CA ASP A 66 14.69 10.94 -8.79
C ASP A 66 14.13 9.55 -9.02
N ALA A 67 13.13 9.40 -9.89
CA ALA A 67 12.57 8.09 -10.23
C ALA A 67 13.59 7.21 -10.95
N LYS A 68 14.39 7.77 -11.85
CA LYS A 68 15.48 7.04 -12.50
C LYS A 68 16.53 6.61 -11.47
N SER A 69 16.96 7.50 -10.59
CA SER A 69 17.92 7.17 -9.53
C SER A 69 17.38 6.14 -8.53
N LEU A 70 16.08 6.15 -8.22
CA LEU A 70 15.45 5.17 -7.35
C LEU A 70 15.42 3.78 -8.00
N VAL A 71 15.00 3.70 -9.27
CA VAL A 71 14.96 2.45 -10.03
C VAL A 71 16.39 1.91 -10.25
N GLU A 72 17.34 2.75 -10.65
CA GLU A 72 18.74 2.37 -10.89
C GLU A 72 19.51 1.98 -9.63
N ALA A 73 19.21 2.61 -8.48
CA ALA A 73 19.84 2.25 -7.23
C ALA A 73 19.49 0.82 -6.78
N GLY A 74 18.25 0.39 -7.05
CA GLY A 74 17.74 -0.90 -6.60
C GLY A 74 17.72 -1.03 -5.06
N GLY A 75 17.00 -2.01 -4.54
CA GLY A 75 16.89 -2.28 -3.10
C GLY A 75 16.24 -1.17 -2.27
N LYS A 76 15.69 -0.12 -2.90
CA LYS A 76 14.98 0.99 -2.23
C LYS A 76 13.48 0.73 -2.22
N ALA A 77 12.82 1.22 -1.18
CA ALA A 77 11.38 1.22 -1.11
C ALA A 77 10.80 2.24 -2.10
N VAL A 78 9.89 1.78 -2.97
CA VAL A 78 9.12 2.62 -3.89
C VAL A 78 7.94 3.26 -3.16
N LYS A 79 7.36 2.53 -2.21
CA LYS A 79 6.28 2.99 -1.34
C LYS A 79 6.43 2.29 0.00
N GLU A 80 6.32 3.04 1.08
CA GLU A 80 6.45 2.55 2.46
C GLU A 80 5.12 2.74 3.17
N GLY A 81 4.85 1.89 4.16
CA GLY A 81 3.68 2.07 5.02
C GLY A 81 2.34 1.71 4.35
N VAL A 82 2.32 0.91 3.28
CA VAL A 82 1.07 0.61 2.55
C VAL A 82 0.34 -0.59 3.13
N SER A 83 -0.98 -0.60 2.97
CA SER A 83 -1.82 -1.73 3.39
C SER A 83 -1.48 -2.99 2.59
N LYS A 84 -1.73 -4.19 3.14
CA LYS A 84 -1.50 -5.47 2.42
C LYS A 84 -2.13 -5.51 1.02
N ALA A 85 -3.34 -4.97 0.88
CA ALA A 85 -4.05 -4.91 -0.39
C ALA A 85 -3.35 -4.00 -1.41
N GLU A 86 -2.88 -2.83 -0.98
CA GLU A 86 -2.14 -1.90 -1.82
C GLU A 86 -0.75 -2.44 -2.18
N ALA A 87 -0.06 -3.08 -1.24
CA ALA A 87 1.23 -3.70 -1.48
C ALA A 87 1.15 -4.80 -2.55
N ASP A 88 0.10 -5.63 -2.50
CA ASP A 88 -0.12 -6.70 -3.48
C ASP A 88 -0.51 -6.13 -4.86
N ASP A 89 -1.31 -5.05 -4.91
CA ASP A 89 -1.66 -4.35 -6.15
C ASP A 89 -0.45 -3.68 -6.81
N LEU A 90 0.36 -2.98 -6.00
CA LEU A 90 1.62 -2.38 -6.45
C LEU A 90 2.59 -3.45 -6.94
N LYS A 91 2.75 -4.55 -6.19
CA LYS A 91 3.59 -5.67 -6.61
C LYS A 91 3.17 -6.20 -7.99
N LYS A 92 1.87 -6.45 -8.21
CA LYS A 92 1.35 -6.91 -9.50
C LYS A 92 1.58 -5.91 -10.63
N LYS A 93 1.36 -4.62 -10.39
CA LYS A 93 1.61 -3.56 -11.39
C LYS A 93 3.09 -3.49 -11.78
N PHE A 94 3.99 -3.54 -10.79
CA PHE A 94 5.42 -3.51 -11.02
C PHE A 94 5.92 -4.80 -11.70
N GLU A 95 5.48 -5.98 -11.26
CA GLU A 95 5.82 -7.26 -11.91
C GLU A 95 5.32 -7.32 -13.36
N GLY A 96 4.11 -6.82 -13.62
CA GLY A 96 3.57 -6.67 -14.98
C GLY A 96 4.34 -5.67 -15.85
N ALA A 97 4.94 -4.64 -15.23
CA ALA A 97 5.82 -3.70 -15.89
C ALA A 97 7.28 -4.19 -16.00
N GLY A 98 7.61 -5.40 -15.53
CA GLY A 98 8.95 -5.97 -15.58
C GLY A 98 9.87 -5.59 -14.42
N ALA A 99 9.33 -5.10 -13.30
CA ALA A 99 10.06 -4.88 -12.05
C ALA A 99 9.85 -6.03 -11.05
N GLN A 100 10.90 -6.37 -10.30
CA GLN A 100 10.85 -7.33 -9.21
C GLN A 100 10.63 -6.60 -7.89
N ILE A 101 9.50 -6.86 -7.23
CA ILE A 101 9.14 -6.25 -5.96
C ILE A 101 9.23 -7.27 -4.81
N GLU A 102 9.85 -6.86 -3.72
CA GLU A 102 9.81 -7.54 -2.43
C GLU A 102 8.93 -6.77 -1.46
N LEU A 103 7.99 -7.47 -0.83
CA LEU A 103 7.13 -6.91 0.21
C LEU A 103 7.74 -7.22 1.57
N LYS A 104 8.13 -6.18 2.30
CA LYS A 104 8.64 -6.31 3.67
C LYS A 104 7.61 -5.78 4.65
N ALA A 105 7.15 -6.63 5.58
CA ALA A 105 6.27 -6.20 6.66
C ALA A 105 7.05 -5.36 7.68
N SER A 106 6.46 -4.25 8.13
CA SER A 106 6.96 -3.30 9.11
C SER A 106 5.87 -2.78 10.03
#